data_AF-A0A7U7J212-F1
#
_entry.id   AF-A0A7U7J212-F1
#
_cell.length_a   1.000
_cell.length_b   1.000
_cell.length_c   1.000
_cell.angle_alpha   90.00
_cell.angle_beta   90.00
_cell.angle_gamma   90.00
#
_symmetry.space_group_name_H-M   'P 1'
#
loop_
_entity.id
_entity.type
_entity.pdbx_description
1 polymer ?
#
loop_
_entity_poly.entity_id
_entity_poly.type
_entity_poly.pdbx_seq_one_letter_code
_entity_poly.pdbx_strand_id
1 'polypeptide(L)'
;MASFATVSQAGPALQRMQDILSAKSPYGLIKEAAALISTVDDVNAALLSERRSQALTKIDAHIATLNQDMAQAQGDASLRAACLQPLDTLKAQVRQESSLAHITQAEGEAVKAFDTAIERIETFLRQRAEQQPAQPDGVRDVPPPPIKKQRIIKPAALMQTTYLESSAEVNSFLDALRSELEQAIANHERIQIR
;
A
#
# COMPACT_ATOMS: atom_id res chain seq x y z
N MET A 1 6.21 1.34 -22.09
CA MET A 1 7.09 0.47 -22.90
C MET A 1 8.57 0.88 -22.90
N ALA A 2 8.95 2.11 -22.52
CA ALA A 2 10.36 2.52 -22.47
C ALA A 2 11.19 1.92 -21.30
N SER A 3 10.56 1.59 -20.15
CA SER A 3 11.28 1.08 -18.96
C SER A 3 11.91 -0.31 -19.13
N PHE A 4 11.41 -1.16 -20.05
CA PHE A 4 11.95 -2.52 -20.19
C PHE A 4 13.23 -2.58 -21.04
N ALA A 5 13.42 -1.64 -21.98
CA ALA A 5 14.58 -1.64 -22.87
C ALA A 5 15.88 -1.17 -22.20
N THR A 6 15.77 -0.38 -21.12
CA THR A 6 16.93 0.10 -20.34
C THR A 6 17.39 -0.95 -19.32
N VAL A 7 16.44 -1.65 -18.67
CA VAL A 7 16.74 -2.75 -17.73
C VAL A 7 17.53 -3.89 -18.40
N SER A 8 17.27 -4.15 -19.69
CA SER A 8 18.01 -5.16 -20.46
C SER A 8 19.49 -4.81 -20.72
N GLN A 9 19.92 -3.58 -20.49
CA GLN A 9 21.32 -3.17 -20.72
C GLN A 9 22.20 -3.24 -19.45
N ALA A 10 21.60 -3.13 -18.27
CA ALA A 10 22.35 -3.20 -17.00
C ALA A 10 22.94 -4.59 -16.74
N GLY A 11 22.21 -5.66 -17.04
CA GLY A 11 22.71 -7.04 -16.88
C GLY A 11 23.97 -7.33 -17.70
N PRO A 12 23.95 -7.08 -19.02
CA PRO A 12 25.15 -7.18 -19.87
C PRO A 12 26.28 -6.24 -19.44
N ALA A 13 25.98 -5.01 -19.03
CA ALA A 13 27.00 -4.07 -18.57
C ALA A 13 27.68 -4.54 -17.27
N LEU A 14 26.91 -5.07 -16.32
CA LEU A 14 27.42 -5.66 -15.09
C LEU A 14 28.27 -6.90 -15.37
N GLN A 15 27.82 -7.78 -16.27
CA GLN A 15 28.58 -8.96 -16.69
C GLN A 15 29.91 -8.54 -17.31
N ARG A 16 29.92 -7.52 -18.18
CA ARG A 16 31.15 -7.01 -18.79
C ARG A 16 32.12 -6.46 -17.75
N MET A 17 31.63 -5.75 -16.72
CA MET A 17 32.48 -5.30 -15.60
C MET A 17 33.10 -6.48 -14.84
N GLN A 18 32.33 -7.54 -14.62
CA GLN A 18 32.82 -8.77 -13.99
C GLN A 18 33.90 -9.45 -14.84
N ASP A 19 33.72 -9.51 -16.16
CA ASP A 19 34.70 -10.07 -17.09
C ASP A 19 36.01 -9.28 -17.09
N ILE A 20 35.94 -7.95 -17.02
CA ILE A 20 37.11 -7.07 -16.92
C ILE A 20 37.85 -7.34 -15.60
N LEU A 21 37.13 -7.50 -14.48
CA LEU A 21 37.70 -7.81 -13.17
C LEU A 21 38.42 -9.17 -13.17
N SER A 22 37.90 -10.16 -13.90
CA SER A 22 38.44 -11.51 -13.98
C SER A 22 39.48 -11.72 -15.09
N ALA A 23 39.77 -10.69 -15.91
CA ALA A 23 40.70 -10.79 -17.02
C ALA A 23 42.17 -10.89 -16.55
N LYS A 24 42.99 -11.72 -17.22
CA LYS A 24 44.43 -11.84 -16.95
C LYS A 24 45.24 -10.57 -17.24
N SER A 25 44.74 -9.72 -18.14
CA SER A 25 45.37 -8.44 -18.54
C SER A 25 44.33 -7.31 -18.57
N PRO A 26 43.90 -6.80 -17.41
CA PRO A 26 42.73 -5.92 -17.30
C PRO A 26 42.98 -4.47 -17.73
N TYR A 27 44.23 -3.98 -17.67
CA TYR A 27 44.56 -2.56 -17.87
C TYR A 27 44.09 -1.97 -19.21
N GLY A 28 44.07 -2.76 -20.30
CA GLY A 28 43.57 -2.30 -21.60
C GLY A 28 42.05 -2.17 -21.68
N LEU A 29 41.32 -2.83 -20.79
CA LEU A 29 39.86 -2.89 -20.76
C LEU A 29 39.24 -1.90 -19.77
N ILE A 30 40.01 -1.38 -18.81
CA ILE A 30 39.53 -0.43 -17.78
C ILE A 30 38.89 0.83 -18.41
N LYS A 31 39.31 1.23 -19.62
CA LYS A 31 38.69 2.33 -20.36
C LYS A 31 37.19 2.14 -20.64
N GLU A 32 36.71 0.90 -20.69
CA GLU A 32 35.29 0.57 -20.87
C GLU A 32 34.49 0.76 -19.56
N ALA A 33 35.15 0.68 -18.40
CA ALA A 33 34.50 0.64 -17.09
C ALA A 33 33.64 1.88 -16.81
N ALA A 34 34.11 3.09 -17.17
CA ALA A 34 33.36 4.31 -16.92
C ALA A 34 31.98 4.31 -17.59
N ALA A 35 31.91 3.86 -18.85
CA ALA A 35 30.65 3.78 -19.59
C ALA A 35 29.73 2.68 -19.05
N LEU A 36 30.30 1.55 -18.64
CA LEU A 36 29.55 0.44 -18.05
C LEU A 36 28.95 0.82 -16.68
N ILE A 37 29.72 1.49 -15.82
CA ILE A 37 29.26 2.01 -14.52
C ILE A 37 28.12 3.00 -14.74
N SER A 38 28.30 3.99 -15.64
CA SER A 38 27.25 4.96 -15.95
C SER A 38 25.95 4.28 -16.40
N THR A 39 26.05 3.26 -17.26
CA THR A 39 24.88 2.52 -17.75
C THR A 39 24.12 1.83 -16.61
N VAL A 40 24.84 1.20 -15.68
CA VAL A 40 24.22 0.54 -14.52
C VAL A 40 23.64 1.55 -13.55
N ASP A 41 24.34 2.66 -13.29
CA ASP A 41 23.88 3.73 -12.42
C ASP A 41 22.60 4.39 -12.96
N ASP A 42 22.54 4.68 -14.26
CA ASP A 42 21.38 5.28 -14.91
C ASP A 42 20.15 4.38 -14.83
N VAL A 43 20.33 3.08 -15.08
CA VAL A 43 19.24 2.09 -14.96
C VAL A 43 18.78 1.96 -13.51
N ASN A 44 19.71 1.90 -12.56
CA ASN A 44 19.38 1.82 -11.14
C ASN A 44 18.63 3.07 -10.66
N ALA A 45 19.09 4.26 -11.05
CA ALA A 45 18.42 5.52 -10.76
C ALA A 45 17.00 5.58 -11.34
N ALA A 46 16.81 5.11 -12.57
CA ALA A 46 15.49 5.03 -13.20
C ALA A 46 14.54 4.08 -12.43
N LEU A 47 15.01 2.88 -12.07
CA LEU A 47 14.23 1.91 -11.30
C LEU A 47 13.86 2.44 -9.90
N LEU A 48 14.83 3.05 -9.21
CA LEU A 48 14.60 3.69 -7.91
C LEU A 48 13.58 4.82 -8.02
N SER A 49 13.71 5.69 -9.03
CA SER A 49 12.78 6.80 -9.26
C SER A 49 11.36 6.30 -9.52
N GLU A 50 11.20 5.28 -10.38
CA GLU A 50 9.90 4.68 -10.68
C GLU A 50 9.27 4.08 -9.42
N ARG A 51 10.03 3.32 -8.64
CA ARG A 51 9.54 2.69 -7.41
C ARG A 51 9.21 3.69 -6.31
N ARG A 52 10.03 4.73 -6.12
CA ARG A 52 9.68 5.86 -5.22
C ARG A 52 8.38 6.52 -5.65
N SER A 53 8.21 6.79 -6.94
CA SER A 53 6.98 7.41 -7.46
C SER A 53 5.74 6.55 -7.18
N GLN A 54 5.84 5.23 -7.39
CA GLN A 54 4.75 4.29 -7.11
C GLN A 54 4.42 4.24 -5.61
N ALA A 55 5.43 4.11 -4.75
CA ALA A 55 5.26 4.07 -3.30
C ALA A 55 4.62 5.36 -2.76
N LEU A 56 5.09 6.52 -3.21
CA LEU A 56 4.52 7.81 -2.82
C LEU A 56 3.06 7.94 -3.25
N THR A 57 2.73 7.50 -4.47
CA THR A 57 1.34 7.53 -4.96
C THR A 57 0.42 6.67 -4.10
N LYS A 58 0.87 5.48 -3.67
CA LYS A 58 0.10 4.61 -2.78
C LYS A 58 -0.08 5.23 -1.40
N ILE A 59 0.99 5.77 -0.81
CA ILE A 59 0.93 6.43 0.50
C ILE A 59 -0.01 7.64 0.44
N ASP A 60 0.05 8.42 -0.63
CA ASP A 60 -0.85 9.57 -0.82
C ASP A 60 -2.31 9.16 -0.97
N ALA A 61 -2.59 8.03 -1.64
CA ALA A 61 -3.95 7.46 -1.70
C ALA A 61 -4.46 7.03 -0.31
N HIS A 62 -3.60 6.44 0.52
CA HIS A 62 -3.95 6.09 1.91
C HIS A 62 -4.24 7.33 2.76
N ILE A 63 -3.39 8.37 2.66
CA ILE A 63 -3.58 9.65 3.36
C ILE A 63 -4.89 10.33 2.92
N ALA A 64 -5.19 10.34 1.62
CA ALA A 64 -6.43 10.90 1.09
C ALA A 64 -7.67 10.17 1.63
N THR A 65 -7.62 8.83 1.67
CA THR A 65 -8.71 8.00 2.21
C THR A 65 -8.93 8.28 3.70
N LEU A 66 -7.88 8.27 4.52
CA LEU A 66 -8.00 8.58 5.95
C LEU A 66 -8.52 10.00 6.18
N ASN A 67 -8.10 10.98 5.38
CA ASN A 67 -8.62 12.34 5.49
C ASN A 67 -10.12 12.41 5.21
N GLN A 68 -10.62 11.67 4.21
CA GLN A 68 -12.05 11.55 3.94
C GLN A 68 -12.79 10.90 5.11
N ASP A 69 -12.26 9.80 5.64
CA ASP A 69 -12.89 9.06 6.74
C ASP A 69 -12.91 9.89 8.02
N MET A 70 -11.83 10.61 8.33
CA MET A 70 -11.79 11.53 9.48
C MET A 70 -12.71 12.73 9.32
N ALA A 71 -12.90 13.23 8.09
CA ALA A 71 -13.87 14.30 7.83
C ALA A 71 -15.31 13.80 8.08
N GLN A 72 -15.62 12.57 7.69
CA GLN A 72 -16.91 11.93 8.00
C GLN A 72 -17.07 11.65 9.50
N ALA A 73 -15.98 11.30 10.19
CA ALA A 73 -15.98 10.97 11.63
C ALA A 73 -16.09 12.19 12.52
N GLN A 74 -15.90 13.39 11.95
CA GLN A 74 -15.64 14.62 12.68
C GLN A 74 -14.52 14.40 13.73
N GLY A 75 -13.44 13.72 13.30
CA GLY A 75 -12.31 13.37 14.13
C GLY A 75 -11.62 14.61 14.68
N ASP A 76 -11.21 14.54 15.95
CA ASP A 76 -10.48 15.62 16.61
C ASP A 76 -9.05 15.79 16.05
N ALA A 77 -8.39 16.88 16.42
CA ALA A 77 -7.04 17.18 15.93
C ALA A 77 -6.01 16.12 16.38
N SER A 78 -6.20 15.56 17.58
CA SER A 78 -5.39 14.48 18.15
C SER A 78 -5.48 13.19 17.33
N LEU A 79 -6.68 12.73 16.99
CA LEU A 79 -6.88 11.54 16.16
C LEU A 79 -6.27 11.73 14.78
N ARG A 80 -6.46 12.93 14.20
CA ARG A 80 -5.87 13.26 12.89
C ARG A 80 -4.35 13.19 12.91
N ALA A 81 -3.71 13.82 13.89
CA ALA A 81 -2.26 13.71 14.04
C ALA A 81 -1.83 12.24 14.27
N ALA A 82 -2.52 11.51 15.15
CA ALA A 82 -2.18 10.13 15.46
C ALA A 82 -2.31 9.16 14.28
N CYS A 83 -3.20 9.44 13.32
CA CYS A 83 -3.41 8.62 12.12
C CYS A 83 -2.50 9.02 10.96
N LEU A 84 -2.22 10.31 10.77
CA LEU A 84 -1.46 10.80 9.62
C LEU A 84 0.06 10.82 9.84
N GLN A 85 0.53 11.09 11.06
CA GLN A 85 1.96 11.20 11.36
C GLN A 85 2.79 9.98 10.92
N PRO A 86 2.34 8.73 11.15
CA PRO A 86 3.08 7.56 10.67
C PRO A 86 3.21 7.54 9.14
N LEU A 87 2.14 7.88 8.40
CA LEU A 87 2.16 7.90 6.94
C LEU A 87 3.01 9.05 6.38
N ASP A 88 2.97 10.23 7.00
CA ASP A 88 3.81 11.36 6.62
C ASP A 88 5.29 11.05 6.86
N THR A 89 5.62 10.37 7.96
CA THR A 89 6.99 9.91 8.26
C THR A 89 7.48 8.92 7.22
N LEU A 90 6.67 7.91 6.88
CA LEU A 90 7.00 6.94 5.83
C LEU A 90 7.15 7.60 4.46
N LYS A 91 6.29 8.58 4.15
CA LYS A 91 6.40 9.39 2.93
C LYS A 91 7.73 10.15 2.86
N ALA A 92 8.17 10.74 3.97
CA ALA A 92 9.45 11.43 4.06
C ALA A 92 10.63 10.46 3.90
N GLN A 93 10.54 9.26 4.50
CA GLN A 93 11.54 8.21 4.37
C GLN A 93 11.68 7.73 2.91
N VAL A 94 10.57 7.40 2.25
CA VAL A 94 10.56 6.94 0.84
C VAL A 94 11.19 7.97 -0.09
N ARG A 95 11.06 9.27 0.19
CA ARG A 95 11.69 10.33 -0.63
C ARG A 95 13.22 10.32 -0.57
N GLN A 96 13.81 9.88 0.54
CA GLN A 96 15.26 9.89 0.75
C GLN A 96 15.90 8.53 0.49
N GLU A 97 15.11 7.46 0.49
CA GLU A 97 15.61 6.09 0.47
C GLU A 97 16.21 5.67 -0.88
N SER A 98 17.44 5.18 -0.91
CA SER A 98 18.12 4.70 -2.13
C SER A 98 18.10 3.18 -2.30
N SER A 99 17.40 2.46 -1.43
CA SER A 99 17.25 1.01 -1.48
C SER A 99 15.84 0.60 -1.91
N LEU A 100 15.74 -0.21 -2.97
CA LEU A 100 14.47 -0.80 -3.40
C LEU A 100 13.83 -1.66 -2.30
N ALA A 101 14.63 -2.35 -1.49
CA ALA A 101 14.15 -3.18 -0.40
C ALA A 101 13.48 -2.33 0.68
N HIS A 102 14.13 -1.23 1.08
CA HIS A 102 13.57 -0.31 2.08
C HIS A 102 12.34 0.43 1.56
N ILE A 103 12.30 0.81 0.27
CA ILE A 103 11.08 1.38 -0.35
C ILE A 103 9.92 0.38 -0.25
N THR A 104 10.17 -0.89 -0.59
CA THR A 104 9.15 -1.95 -0.54
C THR A 104 8.71 -2.22 0.91
N GLN A 105 9.65 -2.21 1.86
CA GLN A 105 9.35 -2.32 3.27
C GLN A 105 8.46 -1.16 3.75
N ALA A 106 8.79 0.07 3.38
CA ALA A 106 8.01 1.26 3.74
C ALA A 106 6.59 1.22 3.15
N GLU A 107 6.39 0.66 1.94
CA GLU A 107 5.04 0.40 1.41
C GLU A 107 4.26 -0.57 2.31
N GLY A 108 4.89 -1.67 2.73
CA GLY A 108 4.27 -2.64 3.64
C GLY A 108 3.94 -2.05 5.02
N GLU A 109 4.82 -1.20 5.54
CA GLU A 109 4.59 -0.45 6.78
C GLU A 109 3.48 0.58 6.62
N ALA A 110 3.36 1.25 5.47
CA ALA A 110 2.28 2.19 5.19
C ALA A 110 0.91 1.51 5.20
N VAL A 111 0.83 0.29 4.65
CA VAL A 111 -0.38 -0.52 4.70
C VAL A 111 -0.78 -0.86 6.13
N LYS A 112 0.18 -1.28 6.96
CA LYS A 112 -0.06 -1.56 8.40
C LYS A 112 -0.48 -0.30 9.16
N ALA A 113 0.21 0.82 8.91
CA ALA A 113 -0.11 2.10 9.54
C ALA A 113 -1.51 2.57 9.17
N PHE A 114 -1.92 2.38 7.91
CA PHE A 114 -3.29 2.64 7.47
C PHE A 114 -4.30 1.77 8.22
N ASP A 115 -4.06 0.46 8.33
CA ASP A 115 -4.98 -0.44 9.04
C ASP A 115 -5.10 -0.06 10.54
N THR A 116 -3.97 0.28 11.18
CA THR A 116 -3.97 0.80 12.57
C THR A 116 -4.71 2.14 12.69
N ALA A 117 -4.62 3.01 11.69
CA ALA A 117 -5.35 4.28 11.68
C ALA A 117 -6.88 4.06 11.58
N ILE A 118 -7.32 3.11 10.77
CA ILE A 118 -8.74 2.73 10.69
C ILE A 118 -9.24 2.22 12.05
N GLU A 119 -8.51 1.31 12.70
CA GLU A 119 -8.87 0.81 14.04
C GLU A 119 -8.99 1.94 15.08
N ARG A 120 -8.12 2.94 15.01
CA ARG A 120 -8.18 4.14 15.87
C ARG A 120 -9.43 4.96 15.60
N ILE A 121 -9.78 5.17 14.33
CA ILE A 121 -11.02 5.89 13.96
C ILE A 121 -12.25 5.14 14.47
N GLU A 122 -12.30 3.81 14.31
CA GLU A 122 -13.40 2.99 14.84
C GLU A 122 -13.52 3.08 16.36
N THR A 123 -12.39 3.01 17.07
CA THR A 123 -12.35 3.12 18.53
C THR A 123 -12.84 4.49 18.99
N PHE A 124 -12.43 5.56 18.31
CA PHE A 124 -12.89 6.92 18.59
C PHE A 124 -14.40 7.07 18.41
N LEU A 125 -14.96 6.51 17.33
CA LEU A 125 -16.40 6.53 17.07
C LEU A 125 -17.19 5.77 18.16
N ARG A 126 -16.70 4.61 18.61
CA ARG A 126 -17.32 3.85 19.70
C ARG A 126 -17.32 4.65 21.00
N GLN A 127 -16.18 5.23 21.37
CA GLN A 127 -16.07 6.05 22.59
C GLN A 127 -17.00 7.26 22.55
N ARG A 128 -17.14 7.93 21.40
CA ARG A 128 -18.10 9.03 21.24
C ARG A 128 -19.56 8.59 21.42
N ALA A 129 -19.91 7.41 20.92
CA ALA A 129 -21.26 6.87 21.08
C ALA A 129 -21.57 6.51 22.55
N GLU A 130 -20.59 5.98 23.28
CA GLU A 130 -20.73 5.63 24.70
C GLU A 130 -20.76 6.85 25.63
N GLN A 131 -20.11 7.96 25.24
CA GLN A 131 -20.09 9.21 26.00
C GLN A 131 -21.32 10.09 25.78
N GLN A 132 -22.24 9.76 24.86
CA GLN A 132 -23.53 10.42 24.80
C GLN A 132 -24.42 9.94 25.95
N PRO A 133 -24.80 10.80 26.91
CA PRO A 133 -25.68 10.40 27.99
C PRO A 133 -27.05 10.01 27.40
N ALA A 134 -27.59 8.89 27.86
CA ALA A 134 -28.98 8.52 27.58
C ALA A 134 -29.89 9.66 28.07
N GLN A 135 -30.49 10.42 27.15
CA GLN A 135 -31.52 11.37 27.51
C GLN A 135 -32.73 10.62 28.06
N PRO A 136 -33.31 11.06 29.19
CA PRO A 136 -34.48 10.44 29.78
C PRO A 136 -35.74 10.96 29.08
N ASP A 137 -35.96 10.61 27.82
CA ASP A 137 -37.31 10.54 27.24
C ASP A 137 -37.26 10.01 25.80
N GLY A 138 -37.65 8.74 25.65
CA GLY A 138 -38.69 8.28 24.71
C GLY A 138 -38.62 8.54 23.19
N VAL A 139 -37.73 9.36 22.63
CA VAL A 139 -37.66 9.58 21.17
C VAL A 139 -36.20 9.63 20.73
N ARG A 140 -35.68 8.48 20.29
CA ARG A 140 -34.42 8.40 19.56
C ARG A 140 -34.64 8.94 18.15
N ASP A 141 -34.37 10.22 17.94
CA ASP A 141 -34.31 10.77 16.59
C ASP A 141 -32.89 11.18 16.22
N VAL A 142 -32.48 10.67 15.06
CA VAL A 142 -31.24 10.86 14.29
C VAL A 142 -29.96 10.20 14.85
N PRO A 143 -29.61 9.00 14.34
CA PRO A 143 -28.28 8.40 14.55
C PRO A 143 -27.21 9.30 13.90
N PRO A 144 -26.06 9.56 14.57
CA PRO A 144 -24.89 10.14 13.91
C PRO A 144 -24.50 9.27 12.71
N PRO A 145 -24.10 9.84 11.57
CA PRO A 145 -23.91 9.07 10.34
C PRO A 145 -22.92 7.94 10.60
N PRO A 146 -23.31 6.67 10.46
CA PRO A 146 -22.41 5.56 10.70
C PRO A 146 -21.36 5.62 9.60
N ILE A 147 -20.11 5.95 9.95
CA ILE A 147 -19.02 5.55 9.08
C ILE A 147 -19.07 4.05 9.05
N LYS A 148 -19.45 3.55 7.89
CA LYS A 148 -19.57 2.15 7.60
C LYS A 148 -18.23 1.48 7.91
N LYS A 149 -18.19 0.57 8.88
CA LYS A 149 -16.96 -0.12 9.30
C LYS A 149 -16.26 -0.68 8.07
N GLN A 150 -14.96 -0.50 7.92
CA GLN A 150 -14.31 -0.92 6.69
C GLN A 150 -13.92 -2.40 6.76
N ARG A 151 -14.63 -3.27 6.01
CA ARG A 151 -14.29 -4.70 5.93
C ARG A 151 -13.32 -4.92 4.78
N ILE A 152 -12.07 -5.25 5.12
CA ILE A 152 -11.05 -5.64 4.14
C ILE A 152 -11.34 -7.08 3.72
N ILE A 153 -11.76 -7.26 2.47
CA ILE A 153 -11.96 -8.59 1.89
C ILE A 153 -10.73 -8.87 1.03
N LYS A 154 -9.96 -9.89 1.42
CA LYS A 154 -8.88 -10.44 0.62
C LYS A 154 -9.45 -11.61 -0.17
N PRO A 155 -9.65 -11.51 -1.49
CA PRO A 155 -10.18 -12.61 -2.29
C PRO A 155 -9.32 -13.88 -2.14
N ALA A 156 -8.00 -13.71 -1.99
CA ALA A 156 -7.06 -14.81 -1.72
C ALA A 156 -7.34 -15.58 -0.41
N ALA A 157 -7.95 -14.96 0.60
CA ALA A 157 -8.35 -15.64 1.84
C ALA A 157 -9.68 -16.41 1.70
N LEU A 158 -10.50 -16.06 0.70
CA LEU A 158 -11.73 -16.76 0.35
C LEU A 158 -11.48 -17.93 -0.62
N MET A 159 -10.28 -18.01 -1.19
CA MET A 159 -9.86 -19.14 -2.01
C MET A 159 -9.56 -20.33 -1.10
N GLN A 160 -10.43 -21.35 -1.14
CA GLN A 160 -10.18 -22.63 -0.45
C GLN A 160 -9.17 -23.51 -1.19
N THR A 161 -8.87 -23.19 -2.45
CA THR A 161 -7.94 -23.95 -3.31
C THR A 161 -6.88 -23.04 -3.90
N THR A 162 -5.65 -23.56 -4.03
CA THR A 162 -4.50 -22.83 -4.61
C THR A 162 -4.68 -22.54 -6.11
N TYR A 163 -5.50 -23.34 -6.79
CA TYR A 163 -5.84 -23.21 -8.20
C TYR A 163 -7.34 -23.46 -8.39
N LEU A 164 -7.94 -22.77 -9.36
CA LEU A 164 -9.32 -23.01 -9.81
C LEU A 164 -9.22 -23.65 -11.19
N GLU A 165 -9.57 -24.93 -11.29
CA GLU A 165 -9.37 -25.73 -12.51
C GLU A 165 -10.68 -26.01 -13.25
N SER A 166 -11.82 -25.69 -12.65
CA SER A 166 -13.15 -25.87 -13.24
C SER A 166 -14.01 -24.62 -13.17
N SER A 167 -14.91 -24.42 -14.14
CA SER A 167 -15.88 -23.31 -14.10
C SER A 167 -16.80 -23.39 -12.88
N ALA A 168 -17.02 -24.59 -12.34
CA ALA A 168 -17.79 -24.78 -11.12
C ALA A 168 -17.06 -24.20 -9.89
N GLU A 169 -15.75 -24.40 -9.78
CA GLU A 169 -14.93 -23.80 -8.72
C GLU A 169 -14.86 -22.28 -8.84
N VAL A 170 -14.74 -21.75 -10.06
CA VAL A 170 -14.80 -20.29 -10.30
C VAL A 170 -16.13 -19.70 -9.84
N ASN A 171 -17.25 -20.32 -10.19
CA ASN A 171 -18.57 -19.84 -9.78
C ASN A 171 -18.78 -19.93 -8.27
N SER A 172 -18.38 -21.04 -7.64
CA SER A 172 -18.44 -21.20 -6.19
C SER A 172 -17.63 -20.15 -5.45
N PHE A 173 -16.44 -19.82 -5.95
CA PHE A 173 -15.61 -18.74 -5.42
C PHE A 173 -16.28 -17.36 -5.57
N LEU A 174 -16.85 -17.06 -6.74
CA LEU A 174 -17.57 -15.82 -6.99
C LEU A 174 -18.83 -15.70 -6.13
N ASP A 175 -19.55 -16.80 -5.89
CA ASP A 175 -20.74 -16.84 -5.03
C ASP A 175 -20.36 -16.60 -3.57
N ALA A 176 -19.26 -17.20 -3.09
CA ALA A 176 -18.73 -16.96 -1.75
C ALA A 176 -18.27 -15.49 -1.58
N LEU A 177 -17.54 -14.96 -2.57
CA LEU A 177 -17.13 -13.56 -2.59
C LEU A 177 -18.34 -12.62 -2.60
N ARG A 178 -19.35 -12.91 -3.44
CA ARG A 178 -20.60 -12.14 -3.50
C ARG A 178 -21.31 -12.18 -2.15
N SER A 179 -21.43 -13.34 -1.51
CA SER A 179 -22.09 -13.47 -0.21
C SER A 179 -21.38 -12.65 0.88
N GLU A 180 -20.05 -12.65 0.94
CA GLU A 180 -19.29 -11.83 1.89
C GLU A 180 -19.44 -10.33 1.59
N LEU A 181 -19.44 -9.93 0.32
CA LEU A 181 -19.69 -8.54 -0.09
C LEU A 181 -21.11 -8.09 0.29
N GLU A 182 -22.12 -8.92 0.03
CA GLU A 182 -23.51 -8.63 0.36
C GLU A 182 -23.73 -8.57 1.87
N GLN A 183 -23.10 -9.46 2.65
CA GLN A 183 -23.12 -9.40 4.12
C GLN A 183 -22.45 -8.13 4.64
N ALA A 184 -21.29 -7.74 4.09
CA ALA A 184 -20.63 -6.49 4.46
C ALA A 184 -21.53 -5.28 4.15
N ILE A 185 -22.18 -5.25 2.97
CA ILE A 185 -23.12 -4.18 2.62
C ILE A 185 -24.34 -4.17 3.58
N ALA A 186 -24.91 -5.34 3.88
CA ALA A 186 -26.05 -5.50 4.79
C ALA A 186 -25.71 -5.01 6.22
N ASN A 187 -24.48 -5.28 6.67
CA ASN A 187 -23.94 -4.79 7.94
C ASN A 187 -23.57 -3.30 7.93
N HIS A 188 -23.86 -2.59 6.82
CA HIS A 188 -23.47 -1.20 6.61
C HIS A 188 -21.95 -1.03 6.76
N GLU A 189 -21.16 -1.90 6.13
CA GLU A 189 -19.70 -1.86 6.11
C GLU A 189 -19.19 -1.32 4.76
N ARG A 190 -18.05 -0.61 4.77
CA ARG A 190 -17.40 -0.09 3.57
C ARG A 190 -16.39 -1.14 3.09
N ILE A 191 -16.62 -1.70 1.92
CA ILE A 191 -15.78 -2.80 1.42
C ILE A 191 -14.49 -2.24 0.82
N GLN A 192 -13.35 -2.80 1.23
CA GLN A 192 -12.09 -2.64 0.51
C GLN A 192 -11.60 -4.01 0.04
N ILE A 193 -11.48 -4.19 -1.27
CA ILE A 193 -10.88 -5.39 -1.86
C ILE A 193 -9.37 -5.15 -1.97
N ARG A 194 -8.56 -6.04 -1.38
CA ARG A 194 -7.09 -6.03 -1.46
C ARG A 194 -6.56 -7.30 -2.08
#